data_AF-A0A933ZAA9-F1
#
_entry.id   AF-A0A933ZAA9-F1
#
_cell.length_a   1.000
_cell.length_b   1.000
_cell.length_c   1.000
_cell.angle_alpha   90.00
_cell.angle_beta   90.00
_cell.angle_gamma   90.00
#
_symmetry.space_group_name_H-M   'P 1'
#
loop_
_entity.id
_entity.type
_entity.pdbx_description
1 polymer ?
#
loop_
_entity_poly.entity_id
_entity_poly.type
_entity_poly.pdbx_seq_one_letter_code
_entity_poly.pdbx_strand_id
1 'polypeptide(L)'
;MPNAIELRAREPVASCLIRKLIVPRIYFEAEWPLGSGATVDVLAIDRDGSGDAHVVVVRERAGDALATVPDLLGQPGPFRWIAFMRGTEDDAAGQALVAQEVLYARGTAGRVGVIEVVTMESGTLGANIRISAERFPGAFYDVATAFSGSHKADIQFGG
;
A
#
# COMPACT_ATOMS: atom_id res chain seq x y z
N MET A 1 -11.58 9.61 -9.08
CA MET A 1 -10.37 10.45 -8.94
C MET A 1 -10.10 10.61 -7.46
N PRO A 2 -8.84 10.52 -7.02
CA PRO A 2 -8.49 10.66 -5.61
C PRO A 2 -8.77 12.07 -5.11
N ASN A 3 -9.18 12.19 -3.87
CA ASN A 3 -9.44 13.49 -3.27
C ASN A 3 -8.15 14.14 -2.73
N ALA A 4 -8.22 15.41 -2.31
CA ALA A 4 -7.04 16.16 -1.88
C ALA A 4 -6.35 15.56 -0.63
N ILE A 5 -7.09 14.90 0.24
CA ILE A 5 -6.55 14.23 1.44
C ILE A 5 -5.81 12.96 1.03
N GLU A 6 -6.41 12.15 0.14
CA GLU A 6 -5.79 10.94 -0.39
C GLU A 6 -4.47 11.23 -1.09
N LEU A 7 -4.42 12.29 -1.90
CA LEU A 7 -3.19 12.75 -2.56
C LEU A 7 -2.11 13.14 -1.53
N ARG A 8 -2.48 13.91 -0.50
CA ARG A 8 -1.56 14.34 0.57
C ARG A 8 -1.10 13.19 1.47
N ALA A 9 -1.85 12.10 1.55
CA ALA A 9 -1.54 10.94 2.37
C ALA A 9 -0.48 10.03 1.76
N ARG A 10 -0.23 10.10 0.44
CA ARG A 10 0.74 9.25 -0.26
C ARG A 10 2.17 9.40 0.24
N GLU A 11 2.63 10.63 0.47
CA GLU A 11 3.99 10.89 0.96
C GLU A 11 4.22 10.40 2.41
N PRO A 12 3.29 10.61 3.37
CA PRO A 12 3.34 9.96 4.68
C PRO A 12 3.37 8.43 4.61
N VAL A 13 2.55 7.84 3.75
CA VAL A 13 2.52 6.38 3.53
C VAL A 13 3.86 5.88 3.00
N ALA A 14 4.40 6.53 1.97
CA ALA A 14 5.72 6.23 1.41
C ALA A 14 6.82 6.34 2.47
N SER A 15 6.82 7.43 3.24
CA SER A 15 7.76 7.64 4.36
C SER A 15 7.66 6.55 5.43
N CYS A 16 6.45 6.08 5.72
CA CYS A 16 6.23 4.98 6.65
C CYS A 16 6.85 3.68 6.13
N LEU A 17 6.59 3.33 4.87
CA LEU A 17 7.13 2.13 4.25
C LEU A 17 8.67 2.17 4.18
N ILE A 18 9.27 3.29 3.74
CA ILE A 18 10.72 3.47 3.70
C ILE A 18 11.33 3.18 5.08
N ARG A 19 10.78 3.78 6.14
CA ARG A 19 11.33 3.67 7.50
C ARG A 19 11.10 2.31 8.13
N LYS A 20 9.97 1.66 7.84
CA LYS A 20 9.56 0.42 8.51
C LYS A 20 9.99 -0.84 7.77
N LEU A 21 10.05 -0.79 6.44
CA LEU A 21 10.29 -1.96 5.58
C LEU A 21 11.56 -1.82 4.74
N ILE A 22 12.25 -0.68 4.76
CA ILE A 22 13.50 -0.44 4.01
C ILE A 22 13.25 -0.64 2.49
N VAL A 23 12.23 0.05 1.98
CA VAL A 23 11.89 0.10 0.54
C VAL A 23 12.44 1.40 -0.07
N PRO A 24 13.59 1.38 -0.75
CA PRO A 24 14.26 2.62 -1.15
C PRO A 24 13.64 3.30 -2.36
N ARG A 25 12.84 2.61 -3.19
CA ARG A 25 12.24 3.17 -4.41
C ARG A 25 10.74 3.28 -4.29
N ILE A 26 10.22 4.50 -4.45
CA ILE A 26 8.79 4.81 -4.44
C ILE A 26 8.36 5.41 -5.77
N TYR A 27 7.19 5.00 -6.22
CA TYR A 27 6.50 5.52 -7.40
C TYR A 27 5.06 5.87 -7.00
N PHE A 28 4.60 7.06 -7.32
CA PHE A 28 3.21 7.49 -7.11
C PHE A 28 2.41 7.30 -8.40
N GLU A 29 1.14 6.90 -8.26
CA GLU A 29 0.22 6.69 -9.40
C GLU A 29 0.77 5.71 -10.45
N ALA A 30 1.57 4.74 -10.01
CA ALA A 30 2.25 3.79 -10.88
C ALA A 30 1.28 2.75 -11.45
N GLU A 31 1.41 2.43 -12.74
CA GLU A 31 0.72 1.30 -13.35
C GLU A 31 1.53 0.02 -13.09
N TRP A 32 1.11 -0.79 -12.12
CA TRP A 32 1.82 -2.02 -11.81
C TRP A 32 1.61 -3.05 -12.94
N PRO A 33 2.66 -3.57 -13.60
CA PRO A 33 2.55 -4.26 -14.90
C PRO A 33 1.75 -5.56 -14.91
N LEU A 34 1.54 -6.16 -13.75
CA LEU A 34 0.78 -7.40 -13.63
C LEU A 34 -0.70 -7.14 -13.30
N GLY A 35 -1.05 -5.92 -12.90
CA GLY A 35 -2.43 -5.56 -12.57
C GLY A 35 -3.34 -5.47 -13.80
N SER A 36 -4.58 -5.05 -13.57
CA SER A 36 -5.58 -4.83 -14.63
C SER A 36 -5.32 -3.57 -15.49
N GLY A 37 -4.09 -3.08 -15.54
CA GLY A 37 -3.75 -1.74 -16.09
C GLY A 37 -4.21 -0.58 -15.20
N ALA A 38 -4.59 -0.85 -13.95
CA ALA A 38 -4.98 0.18 -13.00
C ALA A 38 -3.74 0.79 -12.33
N THR A 39 -3.76 2.10 -12.13
CA THR A 39 -2.74 2.79 -11.34
C THR A 39 -2.95 2.56 -9.84
N VAL A 40 -1.84 2.44 -9.12
CA VAL A 40 -1.84 2.28 -7.65
C VAL A 40 -1.33 3.57 -7.02
N ASP A 41 -1.85 3.92 -5.84
CA ASP A 41 -1.57 5.23 -5.23
C ASP A 41 -0.10 5.35 -4.82
N VAL A 42 0.46 4.27 -4.26
CA VAL A 42 1.89 4.17 -3.93
C VAL A 42 2.38 2.76 -4.30
N LEU A 43 3.46 2.71 -5.07
CA LEU A 43 4.23 1.50 -5.33
C LEU A 43 5.61 1.66 -4.69
N ALA A 44 5.94 0.77 -3.77
CA ALA A 44 7.26 0.69 -3.14
C ALA A 44 7.97 -0.57 -3.61
N ILE A 45 9.27 -0.52 -3.91
CA ILE A 45 10.05 -1.71 -4.26
C ILE A 45 11.29 -1.78 -3.38
N ASP A 46 11.50 -2.91 -2.69
CA ASP A 46 12.67 -3.14 -1.86
C ASP A 46 13.94 -3.45 -2.69
N ARG A 47 15.08 -3.60 -2.00
CA ARG A 47 16.39 -4.00 -2.59
C ARG A 47 16.74 -3.18 -3.85
N ASP A 48 16.63 -1.86 -3.73
CA ASP A 48 16.88 -0.89 -4.80
C ASP A 48 16.16 -1.21 -6.13
N GLY A 49 14.91 -1.67 -6.05
CA GLY A 49 14.09 -1.92 -7.24
C GLY A 49 14.13 -3.35 -7.77
N SER A 50 14.82 -4.27 -7.10
CA SER A 50 14.97 -5.66 -7.57
C SER A 50 14.23 -6.70 -6.72
N GLY A 51 13.67 -6.31 -5.57
CA GLY A 51 13.03 -7.25 -4.67
C GLY A 51 11.50 -7.17 -4.68
N ASP A 52 10.86 -7.27 -3.51
CA ASP A 52 9.41 -7.37 -3.44
C ASP A 52 8.73 -6.00 -3.59
N ALA A 53 7.65 -5.98 -4.37
CA ALA A 53 6.79 -4.82 -4.55
C ALA A 53 5.70 -4.72 -3.47
N HIS A 54 5.50 -3.50 -2.96
CA HIS A 54 4.47 -3.12 -2.02
C HIS A 54 3.48 -2.21 -2.73
N VAL A 55 2.30 -2.74 -3.03
CA VAL A 55 1.21 -2.04 -3.70
C VAL A 55 0.27 -1.45 -2.65
N VAL A 56 0.05 -0.14 -2.68
CA VAL A 56 -0.81 0.55 -1.72
C VAL A 56 -1.93 1.29 -2.43
N VAL A 57 -3.14 1.12 -1.89
CA VAL A 57 -4.31 1.93 -2.24
C VAL A 57 -4.65 2.82 -1.05
N VAL A 58 -4.82 4.12 -1.31
CA VAL A 58 -5.09 5.13 -0.29
C VAL A 58 -6.52 5.62 -0.44
N ARG A 59 -7.32 5.54 0.62
CA ARG A 59 -8.66 6.14 0.67
C ARG A 59 -8.81 7.01 1.89
N GLU A 60 -9.62 8.05 1.82
CA GLU A 60 -9.84 8.92 2.98
C GLU A 60 -10.48 8.14 4.14
N ARG A 61 -11.54 7.37 3.84
CA ARG A 61 -12.31 6.64 4.85
C ARG A 61 -11.91 5.17 4.92
N ALA A 62 -11.91 4.61 6.13
CA ALA A 62 -11.61 3.20 6.36
C ALA A 62 -12.56 2.25 5.63
N GLY A 63 -13.87 2.56 5.59
CA GLY A 63 -14.85 1.75 4.86
C GLY A 63 -14.56 1.69 3.35
N ASP A 64 -14.21 2.83 2.75
CA ASP A 64 -13.84 2.90 1.34
C ASP A 64 -12.53 2.14 1.06
N ALA A 65 -11.56 2.23 1.96
CA ALA A 65 -10.33 1.46 1.86
C ALA A 65 -10.58 -0.06 1.94
N LEU A 66 -11.39 -0.51 2.90
CA LEU A 66 -11.77 -1.91 3.05
C LEU A 66 -12.55 -2.43 1.84
N ALA A 67 -13.40 -1.60 1.23
CA ALA A 67 -14.15 -1.96 0.02
C ALA A 67 -13.23 -2.28 -1.17
N THR A 68 -11.98 -1.80 -1.18
CA THR A 68 -10.99 -2.13 -2.24
C THR A 68 -10.28 -3.47 -2.01
N VAL A 69 -10.40 -4.06 -0.82
CA VAL A 69 -9.66 -5.28 -0.46
C VAL A 69 -10.00 -6.47 -1.37
N PRO A 70 -11.26 -6.76 -1.74
CA PRO A 70 -11.56 -7.85 -2.67
C PRO A 70 -10.82 -7.72 -4.01
N ASP A 71 -10.77 -6.52 -4.57
CA ASP A 71 -10.05 -6.25 -5.83
C ASP A 71 -8.54 -6.39 -5.63
N LEU A 72 -7.99 -5.84 -4.55
CA LEU A 72 -6.58 -6.00 -4.19
C LEU A 72 -6.19 -7.46 -3.97
N LEU A 73 -7.06 -8.29 -3.40
CA LEU A 73 -6.83 -9.73 -3.24
C LEU A 73 -6.76 -10.46 -4.59
N GLY A 74 -7.42 -9.94 -5.62
CA GLY A 74 -7.30 -10.42 -7.00
C GLY A 74 -6.07 -9.91 -7.76
N GLN A 75 -5.45 -8.81 -7.31
CA GLN A 75 -4.31 -8.20 -8.01
C GLN A 75 -3.00 -8.95 -7.74
N PRO A 76 -2.15 -9.19 -8.75
CA PRO A 76 -0.82 -9.76 -8.53
C PRO A 76 0.14 -8.74 -7.91
N GLY A 77 0.79 -9.15 -6.82
CA GLY A 77 1.78 -8.37 -6.10
C GLY A 77 2.13 -9.06 -4.78
N PRO A 78 3.41 -9.08 -4.36
CA PRO A 78 3.84 -9.83 -3.19
C PRO A 78 3.33 -9.21 -1.90
N PHE A 79 3.30 -7.88 -1.77
CA PHE A 79 2.71 -7.20 -0.62
C PHE A 79 1.67 -6.19 -1.06
N ARG A 80 0.53 -6.20 -0.38
CA ARG A 80 -0.64 -5.39 -0.73
C ARG A 80 -1.13 -4.68 0.51
N TRP A 81 -1.53 -3.43 0.36
CA TRP A 81 -1.82 -2.55 1.47
C TRP A 81 -3.03 -1.69 1.15
N ILE A 82 -3.85 -1.47 2.17
CA ILE A 82 -4.78 -0.35 2.20
C ILE A 82 -4.28 0.68 3.19
N ALA A 83 -4.51 1.96 2.89
CA ALA A 83 -4.24 3.06 3.79
C ALA A 83 -5.44 3.98 3.92
N PHE A 84 -5.71 4.46 5.14
CA PHE A 84 -6.80 5.39 5.40
C PHE A 84 -6.56 6.30 6.62
N MET A 85 -7.35 7.36 6.74
CA MET A 85 -7.25 8.30 7.85
C MET A 85 -7.77 7.66 9.15
N ARG A 86 -6.98 7.70 10.22
CA ARG A 86 -7.38 7.22 11.54
C ARG A 86 -8.61 8.00 12.04
N GLY A 87 -9.56 7.29 12.64
CA GLY A 87 -10.79 7.87 13.19
C GLY A 87 -11.90 8.04 12.16
N THR A 88 -11.73 7.47 10.96
CA THR A 88 -12.77 7.44 9.92
C THR A 88 -13.51 6.10 9.84
N GLU A 89 -13.18 5.16 10.73
CA GLU A 89 -13.90 3.92 10.93
C GLU A 89 -15.32 4.18 11.43
N ASP A 90 -16.30 3.61 10.74
CA ASP A 90 -17.60 3.33 11.34
C ASP A 90 -17.56 1.98 12.08
N ASP A 91 -18.66 1.62 12.75
CA ASP A 91 -18.75 0.38 13.52
C ASP A 91 -18.43 -0.86 12.68
N ALA A 92 -18.87 -0.89 11.41
CA ALA A 92 -18.64 -2.01 10.51
C ALA A 92 -17.16 -2.12 10.12
N ALA A 93 -16.52 -1.01 9.72
CA ALA A 93 -15.11 -0.96 9.41
C ALA A 93 -14.25 -1.32 10.63
N GLY A 94 -14.62 -0.80 11.81
CA GLY A 94 -13.96 -1.11 13.08
C GLY A 94 -14.00 -2.61 13.38
N GLN A 95 -15.16 -3.24 13.29
CA GLN A 95 -15.32 -4.69 13.48
C GLN A 95 -14.52 -5.49 12.45
N ALA A 96 -14.57 -5.11 11.17
CA ALA A 96 -13.83 -5.78 10.11
C ALA A 96 -12.32 -5.73 10.32
N LEU A 97 -11.78 -4.60 10.80
CA LEU A 97 -10.35 -4.44 11.12
C LEU A 97 -9.92 -5.24 12.35
N VAL A 98 -10.81 -5.42 13.32
CA VAL A 98 -10.55 -6.28 14.49
C VAL A 98 -10.57 -7.76 14.08
N ALA A 99 -11.56 -8.17 13.29
CA ALA A 99 -11.70 -9.55 12.83
C ALA A 99 -10.63 -9.95 11.81
N GLN A 100 -10.18 -9.01 10.97
CA GLN A 100 -9.18 -9.17 9.91
C GLN A 100 -9.53 -10.19 8.81
N GLU A 101 -10.65 -10.91 8.92
CA GLU A 101 -11.06 -11.95 7.96
C GLU A 101 -11.12 -11.43 6.52
N VAL A 102 -11.56 -10.18 6.36
CA VAL A 102 -11.65 -9.52 5.05
C VAL A 102 -10.29 -9.28 4.39
N LEU A 103 -9.19 -9.26 5.16
CA LEU A 103 -7.84 -8.98 4.69
C LEU A 103 -7.14 -10.21 4.08
N TYR A 104 -7.77 -11.39 4.18
CA TYR A 104 -7.24 -12.65 3.67
C TYR A 104 -7.98 -13.08 2.39
N ALA A 105 -7.21 -13.59 1.42
CA ALA A 105 -7.80 -14.37 0.35
C ALA A 105 -8.02 -15.82 0.81
N ARG A 106 -9.23 -16.35 0.60
CA ARG A 106 -9.58 -17.71 1.01
C ARG A 106 -8.66 -18.73 0.34
N GLY A 107 -8.01 -19.57 1.15
CA GLY A 107 -7.20 -20.69 0.65
C GLY A 107 -5.83 -20.31 0.10
N THR A 108 -5.41 -19.05 0.22
CA THR A 108 -4.07 -18.60 -0.17
C THR A 108 -3.29 -18.07 1.02
N ALA A 109 -1.97 -18.28 1.03
CA ALA A 109 -1.09 -17.58 1.96
C ALA A 109 -1.01 -16.09 1.59
N GLY A 110 -0.89 -15.22 2.60
CA GLY A 110 -0.80 -13.77 2.42
C GLY A 110 -1.99 -13.01 3.04
N ARG A 111 -1.72 -11.77 3.43
CA ARG A 111 -2.66 -10.87 4.09
C ARG A 111 -2.41 -9.45 3.60
N VAL A 112 -3.49 -8.73 3.28
CA VAL A 112 -3.43 -7.29 3.02
C VAL A 112 -3.08 -6.55 4.31
N GLY A 113 -2.02 -5.74 4.27
CA GLY A 113 -1.63 -4.89 5.39
C GLY A 113 -2.49 -3.63 5.49
N VAL A 114 -2.49 -3.03 6.67
CA VAL A 114 -3.25 -1.79 6.95
C VAL A 114 -2.31 -0.73 7.46
N ILE A 115 -2.34 0.43 6.82
CA ILE A 115 -1.64 1.64 7.21
C ILE A 115 -2.65 2.69 7.63
N GLU A 116 -2.45 3.28 8.81
CA GLU A 116 -3.25 4.42 9.26
C GLU A 116 -2.49 5.71 9.04
N VAL A 117 -3.18 6.69 8.47
CA VAL A 117 -2.71 8.05 8.30
C VAL A 117 -3.26 8.89 9.45
N VAL A 118 -2.40 9.60 10.15
CA VAL A 118 -2.73 10.39 11.34
C VAL A 118 -2.44 11.86 11.09
N THR A 119 -3.32 12.74 11.54
CA THR A 119 -3.01 14.17 11.63
C THR A 119 -2.24 14.41 12.92
N MET A 120 -1.02 14.94 12.79
CA MET A 120 -0.19 15.32 13.93
C MET A 120 -0.63 16.68 14.50
N GLU A 121 -0.19 17.00 15.72
CA GLU A 121 -0.50 18.27 16.38
C GLU A 121 -0.10 19.50 15.55
N SER A 122 0.95 19.39 14.73
CA SER A 122 1.42 20.40 13.78
C SER A 122 0.50 20.60 12.56
N GLY A 123 -0.56 19.80 12.42
CA GLY A 123 -1.42 19.76 11.22
C GLY A 123 -0.82 19.01 10.03
N THR A 124 0.40 18.46 10.17
CA THR A 124 1.02 17.60 9.15
C THR A 124 0.48 16.17 9.24
N LEU A 125 0.57 15.42 8.14
CA LEU A 125 0.19 14.02 8.13
C LEU A 125 1.37 13.12 8.47
N GLY A 126 1.11 12.08 9.26
CA GLY A 126 1.99 10.94 9.47
C GLY A 126 1.31 9.64 9.07
N ALA A 127 2.05 8.54 9.01
CA ALA A 127 1.45 7.24 8.80
C ALA A 127 2.14 6.15 9.64
N ASN A 128 1.38 5.14 10.05
CA ASN A 128 1.85 4.01 10.83
C ASN A 128 1.23 2.70 10.33
N ILE A 129 1.99 1.61 10.37
CA ILE A 129 1.46 0.27 10.11
C ILE A 129 0.60 -0.14 11.30
N ARG A 130 -0.70 -0.33 11.07
CA ARG A 130 -1.64 -0.91 12.05
C ARG A 130 -1.61 -2.43 12.00
N ILE A 131 -1.59 -2.99 10.78
CA ILE A 131 -1.53 -4.44 10.54
C ILE A 131 -0.46 -4.70 9.47
N SER A 132 0.53 -5.52 9.80
CA SER A 132 1.58 -5.88 8.83
C SER A 132 1.00 -6.73 7.70
N ALA A 133 1.36 -6.42 6.45
CA ALA A 133 1.07 -7.30 5.32
C ALA A 133 1.86 -8.61 5.43
N GLU A 134 1.30 -9.68 4.87
CA GLU A 134 2.00 -10.95 4.67
C GLU A 134 2.19 -11.18 3.18
N ARG A 135 3.31 -11.80 2.82
CA ARG A 135 3.69 -11.99 1.42
C ARG A 135 2.74 -12.97 0.74
N PHE A 136 2.11 -12.55 -0.36
CA PHE A 136 1.39 -13.43 -1.26
C PHE A 136 2.37 -14.25 -2.11
N PRO A 137 2.10 -15.54 -2.36
CA PRO A 137 2.97 -16.38 -3.16
C PRO A 137 3.01 -15.91 -4.62
N GLY A 138 4.16 -16.10 -5.26
CA GLY A 138 4.38 -15.73 -6.67
C GLY A 138 5.81 -15.26 -6.93
N ALA A 139 6.19 -15.30 -8.21
CA ALA A 139 7.47 -14.81 -8.72
C ALA A 139 7.27 -13.41 -9.31
N PHE A 140 7.69 -12.39 -8.57
CA PHE A 140 7.47 -10.98 -8.92
C PHE A 140 8.77 -10.20 -9.16
N TYR A 141 9.94 -10.81 -8.91
CA TYR A 141 11.24 -10.14 -8.94
C TYR A 141 11.61 -9.58 -10.32
N ASP A 142 11.38 -10.36 -11.38
CA ASP A 142 11.70 -9.92 -12.74
C ASP A 142 10.84 -8.73 -13.16
N VAL A 143 9.58 -8.72 -12.73
CA VAL A 143 8.65 -7.61 -12.99
C VAL A 143 9.07 -6.36 -12.22
N ALA A 144 9.40 -6.50 -10.93
CA ALA A 144 9.87 -5.38 -10.13
C ALA A 144 11.14 -4.77 -10.73
N THR A 145 12.10 -5.62 -11.11
CA THR A 145 13.36 -5.19 -11.73
C THR A 145 13.12 -4.47 -13.06
N ALA A 146 12.30 -5.04 -13.94
CA ALA A 146 11.99 -4.44 -15.23
C ALA A 146 11.24 -3.10 -15.07
N PHE A 147 10.29 -3.02 -14.14
CA PHE A 147 9.59 -1.78 -13.82
C PHE A 147 10.56 -0.71 -13.32
N SER A 148 11.40 -1.05 -12.34
CA SER A 148 12.37 -0.12 -11.77
C SER A 148 13.46 0.32 -12.74
N GLY A 149 13.81 -0.51 -13.72
CA GLY A 149 14.76 -0.15 -14.78
C GLY A 149 14.18 0.76 -15.88
N SER A 150 12.86 0.76 -16.03
CA SER A 150 12.15 1.54 -17.07
C SER A 150 11.50 2.82 -16.55
N HIS A 151 11.35 2.95 -15.22
CA HIS A 151 10.68 4.08 -14.58
C HIS A 151 11.60 4.84 -13.64
N LYS A 152 11.52 6.16 -13.67
CA LYS A 152 12.16 7.03 -12.68
C LYS A 152 11.34 7.02 -11.39
N ALA A 153 11.99 6.74 -10.27
CA ALA A 153 11.34 6.81 -8.96
C ALA A 153 11.04 8.27 -8.56
N ASP A 154 9.90 8.50 -7.92
CA ASP A 154 9.54 9.79 -7.32
C ASP A 154 10.34 10.06 -6.05
N ILE A 155 10.58 9.00 -5.26
CA ILE A 155 11.47 9.01 -4.11
C ILE A 155 12.47 7.87 -4.26
N GLN A 156 13.75 8.20 -4.12
CA GLN A 156 14.83 7.24 -4.02
C GLN A 156 15.66 7.54 -2.76
N PHE A 157 15.78 6.58 -1.85
CA PHE A 157 16.53 6.72 -0.60
C PHE A 157 17.62 5.66 -0.48
N GLY A 158 18.87 6.08 -0.29
CA GLY A 158 20.02 5.18 -0.18
C GLY A 158 20.48 4.68 -1.55
N GLY A 159 21.56 5.27 -2.04
CA GLY A 159 22.40 4.78 -3.14
C GLY A 159 23.83 4.70 -2.68
#